data_AF-A0A365H3K7-F1
#
_entry.id   AF-A0A365H3K7-F1
#
_cell.length_a   1.000
_cell.length_b   1.000
_cell.length_c   1.000
_cell.angle_alpha   90.00
_cell.angle_beta   90.00
_cell.angle_gamma   90.00
#
_symmetry.space_group_name_H-M   'P 1'
#
loop_
_entity.id
_entity.type
_entity.pdbx_description
1 polymer ?
#
loop_
_entity_poly.entity_id
_entity_poly.type
_entity_poly.pdbx_seq_one_letter_code
_entity_poly.pdbx_strand_id
1 'polypeptide(L)'
;MSARRARQQRAAANARIQRTLDQAAAATPQFAESLGPIFEAWQVGPMLLVIPALRDDYPPEVKAAFDRRRRATLTGRCDCGGTRAARRGRVVHEHELDCPARDEAFGEICRRHAGLWKGSL
;
A
#
# COMPACT_ATOMS: atom_id res chain seq x y z
N MET A 1 -31.98 10.91 12.96
CA MET A 1 -30.64 10.98 13.59
C MET A 1 -30.21 12.44 13.64
N SER A 2 -29.76 12.98 14.78
CA SER A 2 -29.31 14.38 14.86
C SER A 2 -27.94 14.59 14.22
N ALA A 3 -27.71 15.76 13.61
CA ALA A 3 -26.43 16.10 12.97
C ALA A 3 -25.23 15.97 13.93
N ARG A 4 -25.44 16.27 15.23
CA ARG A 4 -24.43 16.09 16.29
C ARG A 4 -24.02 14.62 16.46
N ARG A 5 -24.99 13.69 16.47
CA ARG A 5 -24.73 12.24 16.58
C ARG A 5 -23.96 11.72 15.38
N ALA A 6 -24.32 12.16 14.17
CA ALA A 6 -23.60 11.80 12.94
C ALA A 6 -22.15 12.31 12.95
N ARG A 7 -21.90 13.55 13.41
CA ARG A 7 -20.55 14.09 13.54
C ARG A 7 -19.70 13.33 14.57
N GLN A 8 -20.28 13.00 15.72
CA GLN A 8 -19.60 12.20 16.76
C GLN A 8 -19.26 10.80 16.27
N GLN A 9 -20.18 10.12 15.57
CA GLN A 9 -19.92 8.81 14.99
C GLN A 9 -18.77 8.84 13.97
N ARG A 10 -18.73 9.85 13.09
CA ARG A 10 -17.62 10.03 12.13
C ARG A 10 -16.28 10.29 12.82
N ALA A 11 -16.27 11.14 13.86
CA ALA A 11 -15.06 11.42 14.62
C ALA A 11 -14.53 10.15 15.33
N ALA A 12 -15.42 9.36 15.94
CA ALA A 12 -15.05 8.09 16.58
C ALA A 12 -14.53 7.06 15.57
N ALA A 13 -15.16 6.96 14.40
CA ALA A 13 -14.71 6.08 13.32
C ALA A 13 -13.31 6.49 12.81
N ASN A 14 -13.09 7.78 12.54
CA ASN A 14 -11.78 8.28 12.11
C ASN A 14 -10.70 8.04 13.18
N ALA A 15 -11.01 8.28 14.45
CA ALA A 15 -10.08 8.02 15.55
C ALA A 15 -9.73 6.53 15.68
N ARG A 16 -10.69 5.62 15.43
CA ARG A 16 -10.43 4.17 15.39
C ARG A 16 -9.50 3.81 14.23
N ILE A 17 -9.77 4.31 13.02
CA ILE A 17 -8.92 4.05 11.85
C ILE A 17 -7.51 4.58 12.11
N GLN A 18 -7.37 5.79 12.63
CA GLN A 18 -6.05 6.37 12.90
C GLN A 18 -5.26 5.53 13.90
N ARG A 19 -5.88 5.08 15.00
CA ARG A 19 -5.20 4.16 15.95
C ARG A 19 -4.73 2.87 15.29
N THR A 20 -5.53 2.29 14.40
CA THR A 20 -5.14 1.09 13.64
C THR A 20 -3.94 1.38 12.74
N LEU A 21 -3.92 2.54 12.07
CA LEU A 21 -2.79 2.94 11.23
C LEU A 21 -1.53 3.20 12.04
N ASP A 22 -1.65 3.86 13.19
CA ASP A 22 -0.51 4.15 14.08
C ASP A 22 0.10 2.85 14.64
N GLN A 23 -0.75 1.89 15.04
CA GLN A 23 -0.31 0.55 15.46
C GLN A 23 0.39 -0.21 14.34
N ALA A 24 -0.13 -0.12 13.11
CA ALA A 24 0.50 -0.74 11.95
C ALA A 24 1.86 -0.07 11.63
N ALA A 25 1.96 1.25 11.71
CA ALA A 25 3.20 1.99 11.44
C ALA A 25 4.32 1.70 12.45
N ALA A 26 3.97 1.30 13.68
CA ALA A 26 4.93 0.88 14.70
C ALA A 26 5.27 -0.61 14.65
N ALA A 27 4.52 -1.42 13.90
CA ALA A 27 4.72 -2.85 13.83
C ALA A 27 5.79 -3.22 12.79
N THR A 28 6.53 -4.30 13.07
CA THR A 28 7.37 -4.94 12.05
C THR A 28 6.48 -5.83 11.17
N PRO A 29 6.49 -5.67 9.84
CA PRO A 29 5.74 -6.54 8.94
C PRO A 29 6.22 -7.99 9.04
N GLN A 30 5.28 -8.93 9.13
CA GLN A 30 5.54 -10.35 9.20
C GLN A 30 4.86 -11.05 8.03
N PHE A 31 5.61 -11.85 7.28
CA PHE A 31 5.04 -12.71 6.26
C PHE A 31 4.13 -13.75 6.94
N ALA A 32 2.89 -13.86 6.48
CA ALA A 32 1.94 -14.85 6.98
C ALA A 32 1.91 -16.07 6.05
N GLU A 33 1.53 -15.86 4.78
CA GLU A 33 1.43 -16.93 3.79
C GLU A 33 1.44 -16.41 2.35
N SER A 34 1.71 -17.30 1.40
CA SER A 34 1.50 -17.06 -0.03
C SER A 34 0.08 -17.44 -0.42
N LEU A 35 -0.63 -16.54 -1.08
CA LEU A 35 -1.98 -16.75 -1.61
C LEU A 35 -1.90 -17.04 -3.11
N GLY A 36 -1.34 -18.21 -3.43
CA GLY A 36 -1.01 -18.59 -4.81
C GLY A 36 0.23 -17.86 -5.36
N PRO A 37 0.42 -17.83 -6.70
CA PRO A 37 1.64 -17.28 -7.30
C PRO A 37 1.63 -15.75 -7.43
N ILE A 38 0.49 -15.09 -7.19
CA ILE A 38 0.30 -13.67 -7.50
C ILE A 38 0.27 -12.83 -6.22
N PHE A 39 -0.16 -13.38 -5.09
CA PHE A 39 -0.41 -12.61 -3.88
C PHE A 39 0.26 -13.22 -2.66
N GLU A 40 0.52 -12.37 -1.69
CA GLU A 40 1.04 -12.73 -0.38
C GLU A 40 0.26 -11.98 0.70
N ALA A 41 0.06 -12.65 1.83
CA ALA A 41 -0.52 -12.08 3.02
C ALA A 41 0.57 -11.71 4.03
N TRP A 42 0.49 -10.49 4.56
CA TRP A 42 1.43 -9.94 5.53
C TRP A 42 0.67 -9.38 6.73
N GLN A 43 1.09 -9.79 7.93
CA GLN A 43 0.60 -9.23 9.18
C GLN A 43 1.38 -7.94 9.51
N VAL A 44 0.68 -6.84 9.74
CA VAL A 44 1.24 -5.54 10.13
C VAL A 44 0.43 -4.96 11.29
N GLY A 45 0.87 -5.23 12.52
CA GLY A 45 0.15 -4.83 13.73
C GLY A 45 -1.24 -5.49 13.75
N PRO A 46 -2.35 -4.72 13.82
CA PRO A 46 -3.71 -5.26 13.76
C PRO A 46 -4.21 -5.51 12.32
N MET A 47 -3.42 -5.20 11.28
CA MET A 47 -3.83 -5.29 9.88
C MET A 47 -3.29 -6.56 9.23
N LEU A 48 -4.14 -7.22 8.42
CA LEU A 48 -3.70 -8.17 7.42
C LEU A 48 -3.69 -7.46 6.06
N LEU A 49 -2.53 -7.42 5.40
CA LEU A 49 -2.35 -6.82 4.09
C LEU A 49 -2.15 -7.93 3.07
N VAL A 50 -2.99 -7.93 2.02
CA VAL A 50 -2.78 -8.77 0.85
C VAL A 50 -2.18 -7.91 -0.24
N ILE A 51 -0.97 -8.25 -0.67
CA ILE A 51 -0.19 -7.50 -1.65
C ILE A 51 0.33 -8.44 -2.72
N PRO A 52 0.57 -7.96 -3.96
CA PRO A 52 1.10 -8.84 -4.97
C PRO A 52 2.55 -9.28 -4.66
N ALA A 53 2.87 -10.52 -5.03
CA ALA A 53 4.18 -11.13 -4.90
C ALA A 53 5.18 -10.44 -5.85
N LEU A 54 6.41 -10.26 -5.39
CA LEU A 54 7.49 -9.77 -6.24
C LEU A 54 7.99 -10.94 -7.09
N ARG A 55 7.81 -10.87 -8.40
CA ARG A 55 8.24 -11.94 -9.30
C ARG A 55 9.65 -11.69 -9.81
N ASP A 56 10.38 -12.78 -10.04
CA ASP A 56 11.76 -12.73 -10.54
C ASP A 56 11.85 -12.42 -12.03
N ASP A 57 10.77 -12.67 -12.78
CA ASP A 57 10.69 -12.39 -14.21
C ASP A 57 10.33 -10.93 -14.55
N TYR A 58 10.11 -10.08 -13.53
CA TYR A 58 9.90 -8.66 -13.76
C TYR A 58 11.17 -7.98 -14.28
N PRO A 59 11.07 -7.10 -15.29
CA PRO A 59 12.17 -6.24 -15.70
C PRO A 59 12.76 -5.48 -14.50
N PRO A 60 14.08 -5.26 -14.43
CA PRO A 60 14.72 -4.68 -13.25
C PRO A 60 14.11 -3.35 -12.78
N GLU A 61 13.74 -2.48 -13.71
CA GLU A 61 13.11 -1.18 -13.40
C GLU A 61 11.73 -1.36 -12.74
N VAL A 62 10.94 -2.30 -13.26
CA VAL A 62 9.63 -2.63 -12.69
C VAL A 62 9.80 -3.27 -11.33
N LYS A 63 10.73 -4.22 -11.20
CA LYS A 63 11.03 -4.91 -9.94
C LYS A 63 11.41 -3.89 -8.85
N ALA A 64 12.25 -2.91 -9.17
CA ALA A 64 12.65 -1.84 -8.25
C ALA A 64 11.48 -0.93 -7.86
N ALA A 65 10.65 -0.50 -8.82
CA ALA A 65 9.49 0.34 -8.55
C ALA A 65 8.42 -0.39 -7.73
N PHE A 66 8.17 -1.67 -8.06
CA PHE A 66 7.25 -2.54 -7.35
C PHE A 66 7.73 -2.79 -5.92
N ASP A 67 9.01 -3.14 -5.72
CA ASP A 67 9.58 -3.34 -4.38
C ASP A 67 9.45 -2.07 -3.52
N ARG A 68 9.73 -0.89 -4.08
CA ARG A 68 9.53 0.38 -3.37
C ARG A 68 8.08 0.59 -2.96
N ARG A 69 7.12 0.37 -3.86
CA ARG A 69 5.68 0.45 -3.58
C ARG A 69 5.26 -0.55 -2.52
N ARG A 70 5.79 -1.77 -2.59
CA ARG A 70 5.54 -2.86 -1.66
C ARG A 70 6.06 -2.51 -0.27
N ARG A 71 7.30 -2.03 -0.14
CA ARG A 71 7.88 -1.54 1.12
C ARG A 71 7.03 -0.42 1.72
N ALA A 72 6.63 0.57 0.92
CA ALA A 72 5.71 1.62 1.39
C ALA A 72 4.36 1.06 1.87
N THR A 73 3.84 0.04 1.18
CA THR A 73 2.61 -0.65 1.57
C THR A 73 2.77 -1.52 2.81
N LEU A 74 3.97 -1.96 3.16
CA LEU A 74 4.18 -2.73 4.39
C LEU A 74 4.45 -1.82 5.59
N THR A 75 5.28 -0.80 5.41
CA THR A 75 5.74 0.08 6.51
C THR A 75 4.87 1.32 6.71
N GLY A 76 4.03 1.67 5.73
CA GLY A 76 3.28 2.92 5.71
C GLY A 76 4.14 4.14 5.37
N ARG A 77 5.41 3.95 4.97
CA ARG A 77 6.36 5.02 4.63
C ARG A 77 7.15 4.69 3.38
N CYS A 78 7.33 5.68 2.51
CA CYS A 78 8.18 5.59 1.32
C CYS A 78 9.45 6.42 1.50
N ASP A 79 10.52 6.02 0.82
CA ASP A 79 11.79 6.76 0.77
C ASP A 79 11.65 8.17 0.17
N CYS A 80 10.55 8.45 -0.56
CA CYS A 80 10.20 9.80 -1.03
C CYS A 80 9.52 10.67 0.06
N GLY A 81 9.60 10.29 1.34
CA GLY A 81 8.84 10.92 2.42
C GLY A 81 7.33 10.65 2.42
N GLY A 82 6.83 9.88 1.46
CA GLY A 82 5.40 9.56 1.33
C GLY A 82 4.87 8.75 2.50
N THR A 83 3.64 9.01 2.94
CA THR A 83 3.05 8.38 4.13
C THR A 83 1.66 7.81 3.87
N ARG A 84 1.29 6.80 4.67
CA ARG A 84 -0.06 6.26 4.71
C ARG A 84 -0.98 7.16 5.51
N ALA A 85 -2.14 7.48 4.96
CA ALA A 85 -3.14 8.30 5.62
C ALA A 85 -4.56 7.71 5.49
N ALA A 86 -5.42 8.05 6.45
CA ALA A 86 -6.85 7.80 6.36
C ALA A 86 -7.55 9.00 5.72
N ARG A 87 -8.14 8.81 4.53
CA ARG A 87 -8.90 9.85 3.83
C ARG A 87 -10.26 9.34 3.42
N ARG A 88 -11.33 10.01 3.89
CA ARG A 88 -12.73 9.67 3.57
C ARG A 88 -13.07 8.19 3.83
N GLY A 89 -12.55 7.62 4.91
CA GLY A 89 -12.77 6.21 5.28
C GLY A 89 -11.97 5.20 4.45
N ARG A 90 -11.01 5.66 3.64
CA ARG A 90 -10.09 4.81 2.88
C ARG A 90 -8.65 5.04 3.34
N VAL A 91 -7.83 4.02 3.19
CA VAL A 91 -6.38 4.14 3.36
C VAL A 91 -5.79 4.56 2.02
N VAL A 92 -4.98 5.62 2.03
CA VAL A 92 -4.26 6.13 0.86
C VAL A 92 -2.76 6.19 1.17
N HIS A 93 -1.91 6.01 0.17
CA HIS A 93 -0.49 6.37 0.25
C HIS A 93 -0.28 7.64 -0.58
N GLU A 94 0.23 8.68 0.06
CA GLU A 94 0.55 9.94 -0.61
C GLU A 94 2.05 9.91 -0.91
N HIS A 95 2.41 9.90 -2.20
CA HIS A 95 3.78 9.90 -2.68
C HIS A 95 4.12 11.25 -3.32
N GLU A 96 5.41 11.59 -3.40
CA GLU A 96 5.91 12.69 -4.23
C GLU A 96 5.59 12.44 -5.71
N LEU A 97 5.53 13.52 -6.51
CA LEU A 97 5.04 13.47 -7.88
C LEU A 97 5.89 12.57 -8.79
N ASP A 98 7.20 12.52 -8.55
CA ASP A 98 8.23 11.78 -9.28
C ASP A 98 8.59 10.42 -8.64
N CYS A 99 7.93 10.05 -7.54
CA CYS A 99 8.18 8.79 -6.87
C CYS A 99 7.75 7.60 -7.76
N PRO A 100 8.62 6.62 -8.05
CA PRO A 100 8.28 5.49 -8.91
C PRO A 100 7.25 4.54 -8.27
N ALA A 101 6.97 4.67 -6.97
CA ALA A 101 5.92 3.91 -6.29
C ALA A 101 4.51 4.52 -6.46
N ARG A 102 4.42 5.79 -6.90
CA ARG A 102 3.16 6.48 -7.19
C ARG A 102 2.41 5.76 -8.32
N ASP A 103 1.08 5.69 -8.24
CA ASP A 103 0.23 4.97 -9.19
C ASP A 103 0.52 5.31 -10.66
N GLU A 104 0.59 6.60 -10.98
CA GLU A 104 0.82 7.07 -12.34
C GLU A 104 2.22 6.73 -12.85
N ALA A 105 3.26 7.02 -12.06
CA ALA A 105 4.65 6.73 -12.41
C ALA A 105 4.90 5.22 -12.53
N PHE A 106 4.37 4.43 -11.60
CA PHE A 106 4.43 2.97 -11.65
C PHE A 106 3.73 2.42 -12.90
N GLY A 107 2.55 2.95 -13.23
CA GLY A 107 1.83 2.59 -14.45
C GLY A 107 2.60 2.92 -15.73
N GLU A 108 3.30 4.04 -15.78
CA GLU A 108 4.19 4.41 -16.90
C GLU A 108 5.35 3.44 -17.04
N ILE A 109 6.02 3.10 -15.93
CA ILE A 109 7.10 2.11 -15.90
C ILE A 109 6.58 0.77 -16.45
N CYS A 110 5.45 0.27 -15.94
CA CYS A 110 4.85 -0.97 -16.44
C CYS A 110 4.52 -0.91 -17.94
N ARG A 111 3.97 0.21 -18.44
CA ARG A 111 3.63 0.36 -19.88
C ARG A 111 4.87 0.32 -20.78
N ARG A 112 6.01 0.88 -20.36
CA ARG A 112 7.27 0.80 -21.13
C ARG A 112 7.73 -0.64 -21.34
N HIS A 113 7.39 -1.53 -20.42
CA HIS A 113 7.80 -2.94 -20.45
C HIS A 113 6.67 -3.91 -20.81
N ALA A 114 5.46 -3.43 -21.07
CA ALA A 114 4.28 -4.28 -21.33
C ALA A 114 4.43 -5.19 -22.57
N GLY A 115 5.27 -4.82 -23.54
CA GLY A 115 5.60 -5.65 -24.69
C GLY A 115 6.70 -6.70 -24.43
N LEU A 116 7.37 -6.63 -23.28
CA LEU A 116 8.52 -7.47 -22.92
C LEU A 116 8.15 -8.60 -21.96
N TRP A 117 6.96 -8.58 -21.35
CA TRP A 117 6.50 -9.63 -20.45
C TRP A 117 5.04 -10.02 -20.72
N LYS A 118 4.67 -11.30 -20.51
CA LYS A 118 3.30 -11.82 -20.73
C LYS A 118 2.42 -12.02 -19.47
N GLY A 119 2.91 -11.76 -18.27
CA GLY A 119 2.10 -11.74 -17.05
C GLY A 119 1.05 -10.60 -17.02
N SER A 120 -0.23 -10.93 -16.96
CA SER A 120 -1.26 -9.95 -16.61
C SER A 120 -1.11 -9.58 -15.12
N LEU A 121 -0.99 -8.28 -14.81
CA LEU A 121 -1.16 -7.76 -13.45
C LEU A 121 -2.65 -7.68 -13.09
#